data_AF-A0A7K9TDM3-F1
#
_entry.id   AF-A0A7K9TDM3-F1
#
_cell.length_a   1.000
_cell.length_b   1.000
_cell.length_c   1.000
_cell.angle_alpha   90.00
_cell.angle_beta   90.00
_cell.angle_gamma   90.00
#
_symmetry.space_group_name_H-M   'P 1'
#
loop_
_entity.id
_entity.type
_entity.pdbx_description
1 polymer ?
#
loop_
_entity_poly.entity_id
_entity_poly.type
_entity_poly.pdbx_seq_one_letter_code
_entity_poly.pdbx_strand_id
1 'polypeptide(L)'
;FIFTTAKQDYAEKLLDVLDPKKKLIRHCLSQQDCVCVQGCYWKDLSRLDRDLAKTVVLDYTIQGFPAQAANWILVPRWCGDPRDKELLELTPLLGQLSQVVRTRGLRAGG
;
A
#
# COMPACT_ATOMS: atom_id res chain seq x y z
N PHE A 1 5.40 -2.39 1.40
CA PHE A 1 4.94 -3.79 1.58
C PHE A 1 3.75 -4.00 0.68
N ILE A 2 3.46 -5.23 0.27
CA ILE A 2 2.16 -5.57 -0.31
C ILE A 2 1.18 -5.81 0.84
N PHE A 3 -0.05 -5.31 0.70
CA PHE A 3 -1.16 -5.65 1.59
C PHE A 3 -2.38 -6.03 0.75
N THR A 4 -2.68 -7.34 0.70
CA THR A 4 -3.73 -7.91 -0.16
C THR A 4 -4.77 -8.67 0.66
N THR A 5 -5.99 -8.74 0.14
CA THR A 5 -7.06 -9.60 0.67
C THR A 5 -6.99 -11.03 0.11
N ALA A 6 -6.01 -11.33 -0.75
CA ALA A 6 -5.73 -12.67 -1.23
C ALA A 6 -5.03 -13.52 -0.17
N LYS A 7 -5.14 -14.85 -0.29
CA LYS A 7 -4.44 -15.80 0.60
C LYS A 7 -2.92 -15.67 0.46
N GLN A 8 -2.20 -15.99 1.54
CA GLN A 8 -0.75 -15.85 1.62
C GLN A 8 -0.01 -16.61 0.52
N ASP A 9 -0.39 -17.86 0.27
CA ASP A 9 0.22 -18.73 -0.74
C ASP A 9 0.13 -18.16 -2.17
N TYR A 10 -0.99 -17.52 -2.49
CA TYR A 10 -1.17 -16.81 -3.76
C TYR A 10 -0.32 -15.53 -3.82
N ALA A 11 -0.33 -14.75 -2.73
CA ALA A 11 0.42 -13.49 -2.66
C ALA A 11 1.94 -13.71 -2.78
N GLU A 12 2.47 -14.73 -2.11
CA GLU A 12 3.90 -15.09 -2.16
C GLU A 12 4.33 -15.52 -3.57
N LYS A 13 3.51 -16.33 -4.27
CA LYS A 13 3.79 -16.70 -5.67
C LYS A 13 3.81 -15.49 -6.60
N LEU A 14 2.93 -14.51 -6.39
CA LEU A 14 2.96 -13.26 -7.16
C LEU A 14 4.23 -12.46 -6.88
N LEU A 15 4.70 -12.43 -5.63
CA LEU A 15 5.94 -11.74 -5.28
C LEU A 15 7.16 -12.39 -5.94
N ASP A 16 7.19 -13.71 -6.07
CA ASP A 16 8.27 -14.39 -6.79
C ASP A 16 8.31 -13.99 -8.29
N VAL A 17 7.17 -13.62 -8.88
CA VAL A 17 7.09 -13.11 -10.26
C VAL A 17 7.45 -11.61 -10.34
N LEU A 18 6.93 -10.81 -9.40
CA LEU A 18 7.05 -9.35 -9.43
C LEU A 18 8.40 -8.83 -8.91
N ASP A 19 8.98 -9.49 -7.90
CA ASP A 19 10.26 -9.14 -7.29
C ASP A 19 11.09 -10.41 -7.04
N PRO A 20 11.51 -11.12 -8.10
CA PRO A 20 12.22 -12.41 -7.99
C PRO A 20 13.54 -12.31 -7.20
N LYS A 21 14.14 -11.12 -7.14
CA LYS A 21 15.39 -10.85 -6.42
C LYS A 21 15.14 -10.40 -4.98
N LYS A 22 13.89 -10.20 -4.56
CA LYS A 22 13.47 -9.76 -3.22
C LYS A 22 14.17 -8.47 -2.77
N LYS A 23 14.27 -7.49 -3.69
CA LYS A 23 14.97 -6.21 -3.44
C LYS A 23 14.03 -5.02 -3.27
N LEU A 24 12.79 -5.13 -3.72
CA LEU A 24 11.83 -4.04 -3.78
C LEU A 24 10.79 -4.14 -2.65
N ILE A 25 10.26 -5.34 -2.39
CA ILE A 25 9.14 -5.56 -1.48
C ILE A 25 9.63 -6.20 -0.18
N ARG A 26 9.56 -5.45 0.92
CA ARG A 26 10.11 -5.87 2.23
C ARG A 26 9.22 -6.83 3.03
N HIS A 27 7.90 -6.68 2.93
CA HIS A 27 6.94 -7.49 3.67
C HIS A 27 5.72 -7.79 2.81
N CYS A 28 5.09 -8.93 3.08
CA CYS A 28 3.84 -9.39 2.49
C CYS A 28 2.79 -9.52 3.59
N LEU A 29 1.72 -8.75 3.49
CA LEU A 29 0.52 -8.87 4.31
C LEU A 29 -0.61 -9.38 3.41
N SER A 30 -1.34 -10.37 3.91
CA SER A 30 -2.33 -11.15 3.16
C SER A 30 -3.69 -11.14 3.86
N GLN A 31 -4.63 -11.95 3.38
CA GLN A 31 -5.96 -12.07 3.95
C GLN A 31 -5.97 -12.31 5.46
N GLN A 32 -5.05 -13.12 5.97
CA GLN A 32 -4.97 -13.45 7.40
C GLN A 32 -4.57 -12.24 8.27
N ASP A 33 -3.97 -11.22 7.66
CA ASP A 33 -3.55 -9.98 8.31
C ASP A 33 -4.66 -8.92 8.28
N CYS A 34 -5.74 -9.15 7.52
CA CYS A 34 -6.91 -8.29 7.47
C CYS A 34 -7.80 -8.47 8.72
N VAL A 35 -8.60 -7.45 9.03
CA VAL A 35 -9.70 -7.57 9.98
C VAL A 35 -10.93 -8.08 9.23
N CYS A 36 -11.48 -9.22 9.65
CA CYS A 36 -12.70 -9.77 9.07
C CYS A 36 -13.92 -9.28 9.86
N VAL A 37 -14.78 -8.50 9.22
CA VAL A 37 -16.05 -8.01 9.79
C VAL A 37 -17.18 -8.49 8.89
N GLN A 38 -18.05 -9.35 9.41
CA GLN A 38 -19.21 -9.90 8.67
C GLN A 38 -18.84 -10.52 7.31
N GLY A 39 -17.69 -11.20 7.23
CA GLY A 39 -17.20 -11.83 6.00
C GLY A 39 -16.47 -10.89 5.04
N CYS A 40 -16.39 -9.59 5.34
CA CYS A 40 -15.61 -8.62 4.59
C CYS A 40 -14.22 -8.44 5.20
N TYR A 41 -13.19 -8.45 4.37
CA TYR A 41 -11.80 -8.23 4.79
C TYR A 41 -11.41 -6.76 4.66
N TRP A 42 -11.02 -6.16 5.78
CA TRP A 42 -10.59 -4.77 5.88
C TRP A 42 -9.10 -4.69 6.22
N LYS A 43 -8.38 -3.82 5.52
CA LYS A 43 -6.97 -3.53 5.73
C LYS A 43 -6.83 -2.44 6.78
N ASP A 44 -6.75 -2.85 8.05
CA ASP A 44 -6.53 -1.93 9.17
C ASP A 44 -5.08 -1.44 9.20
N LEU A 45 -4.86 -0.18 8.82
CA LEU A 45 -3.52 0.39 8.77
C LEU A 45 -2.91 0.60 10.17
N SER A 46 -3.73 0.66 11.22
CA SER A 46 -3.24 0.81 12.60
C SER A 46 -2.45 -0.42 13.08
N ARG A 47 -2.66 -1.58 12.45
CA ARG A 47 -1.96 -2.84 12.77
C ARG A 47 -0.57 -2.96 12.13
N LEU A 48 -0.17 -1.99 11.30
CA LEU A 48 1.09 -2.03 10.57
C LEU A 48 2.32 -1.70 11.43
N ASP A 49 2.10 -1.20 12.66
CA ASP A 49 3.16 -0.65 13.52
C ASP A 49 3.99 0.41 12.77
N ARG A 50 3.29 1.32 12.07
CA ARG A 50 3.87 2.42 11.30
C ARG A 50 3.16 3.71 11.63
N ASP A 51 3.91 4.81 11.55
CA ASP A 51 3.37 6.16 11.62
C ASP A 51 2.40 6.39 10.45
N LEU A 52 1.11 6.51 10.74
CA LEU A 52 0.08 6.76 9.73
C LEU A 52 0.28 8.10 9.03
N ALA A 53 0.92 9.09 9.66
CA ALA A 53 1.25 10.36 9.00
C ALA A 53 2.32 10.21 7.90
N LYS A 54 2.97 9.04 7.82
CA LYS A 54 4.00 8.69 6.84
C LYS A 54 3.63 7.47 5.99
N THR A 55 2.38 7.02 6.09
CA THR A 55 1.89 5.83 5.41
C THR A 55 0.87 6.23 4.35
N VAL A 56 1.05 5.71 3.14
CA VAL A 56 0.06 5.83 2.06
C VAL A 56 -0.19 4.45 1.46
N VAL A 57 -1.42 4.24 1.00
CA VAL A 57 -1.88 3.00 0.38
C VAL A 57 -2.36 3.32 -1.03
N LEU A 58 -1.89 2.55 -2.00
CA LEU A 58 -2.35 2.58 -3.38
C LEU A 58 -3.22 1.35 -3.62
N ASP A 59 -4.47 1.56 -4.01
CA ASP A 59 -5.42 0.48 -4.30
C ASP A 59 -6.48 1.00 -5.28
N TYR A 60 -7.16 0.10 -5.99
CA TYR A 60 -8.28 0.45 -6.86
C TYR A 60 -9.61 0.56 -6.11
N THR A 61 -9.63 0.18 -4.83
CA THR A 61 -10.77 0.33 -3.93
C THR A 61 -10.31 0.72 -2.52
N ILE A 62 -11.14 1.47 -1.79
CA ILE A 62 -10.91 1.69 -0.37
C ILE A 62 -11.42 0.46 0.38
N GLN A 63 -10.49 -0.36 0.85
CA GLN A 63 -10.75 -1.50 1.75
C GLN A 63 -10.14 -1.24 3.12
N GLY A 64 -10.42 -0.07 3.69
CA GLY A 64 -9.86 0.41 4.95
C GLY A 64 -10.88 1.15 5.80
N PHE A 65 -10.55 1.39 7.06
CA PHE A 65 -11.49 2.05 7.98
C PHE A 65 -11.68 3.53 7.63
N PRO A 66 -12.87 4.12 7.85
CA PRO A 66 -13.13 5.54 7.54
C PRO A 66 -12.14 6.50 8.18
N ALA A 67 -11.68 6.21 9.41
CA ALA A 67 -10.68 7.02 10.12
C ALA A 67 -9.31 7.11 9.41
N GLN A 68 -9.05 6.22 8.45
CA GLN A 68 -7.80 6.10 7.70
C GLN A 68 -7.96 6.60 6.25
N ALA A 69 -9.10 7.19 5.88
CA ALA A 69 -9.40 7.56 4.50
C ALA A 69 -8.32 8.44 3.83
N ALA A 70 -7.68 9.33 4.60
CA ALA A 70 -6.61 10.20 4.12
C ALA A 70 -5.32 9.46 3.70
N ASN A 71 -5.17 8.20 4.10
CA ASN A 71 -4.03 7.37 3.71
C ASN A 71 -4.21 6.71 2.34
N TRP A 72 -5.40 6.74 1.75
CA TRP A 72 -5.71 6.01 0.52
C TRP A 72 -5.60 6.92 -0.70
N ILE A 73 -4.83 6.47 -1.68
CA ILE A 73 -4.77 7.04 -3.01
C ILE A 73 -5.39 6.00 -3.95
N LEU A 74 -6.52 6.35 -4.53
CA LEU A 74 -7.22 5.48 -5.48
C LEU A 74 -6.50 5.49 -6.82
N VAL A 75 -6.23 4.30 -7.36
CA VAL A 75 -5.64 4.10 -8.68
C VAL A 75 -6.66 3.39 -9.57
N PRO A 76 -6.83 3.76 -10.85
CA PRO A 76 -7.72 3.03 -11.74
C PRO A 76 -7.40 1.53 -11.78
N ARG A 77 -8.46 0.71 -11.84
CA ARG A 77 -8.28 -0.74 -11.96
C ARG A 77 -7.65 -1.05 -13.32
N TRP A 78 -6.51 -1.74 -13.30
CA TRP A 78 -5.92 -2.27 -14.53
C TRP A 78 -6.76 -3.42 -15.08
N CYS A 79 -7.15 -3.31 -16.36
CA CYS A 79 -8.00 -4.26 -17.07
C CYS A 79 -7.27 -4.96 -18.23
N GLY A 80 -5.93 -4.92 -18.25
CA GLY A 80 -5.13 -5.62 -19.26
C GLY A 80 -4.63 -4.76 -20.42
N ASP A 81 -4.90 -3.44 -20.45
CA ASP A 81 -4.34 -2.58 -21.52
C ASP A 81 -2.82 -2.46 -21.34
N PRO A 82 -2.01 -2.91 -22.31
CA PRO A 82 -0.55 -2.80 -22.25
C PRO A 82 -0.05 -1.34 -22.39
N ARG A 83 -0.92 -0.41 -22.77
CA ARG A 83 -0.61 1.03 -22.89
C ARG A 83 -0.98 1.83 -21.64
N ASP A 84 -1.53 1.19 -20.61
CA ASP A 84 -1.81 1.81 -19.33
C ASP A 84 -0.53 2.43 -18.73
N LYS A 85 -0.64 3.66 -18.24
CA LYS A 85 0.48 4.42 -17.64
C LYS A 85 0.14 4.97 -16.26
N GLU A 86 -0.97 4.58 -15.65
CA GLU A 86 -1.49 5.18 -14.42
C GLU A 86 -0.45 5.17 -13.29
N LEU A 87 0.24 4.03 -13.09
CA LEU A 87 1.30 3.92 -12.08
C LEU A 87 2.53 4.80 -12.39
N LEU A 88 2.86 4.99 -13.67
CA LEU A 88 3.97 5.86 -14.06
C LEU A 88 3.62 7.33 -13.77
N GLU A 89 2.39 7.73 -14.09
CA GLU A 89 1.88 9.09 -13.86
C GLU A 89 1.78 9.45 -12.38
N LEU A 90 1.63 8.46 -11.48
CA LEU A 90 1.67 8.66 -10.03
C LEU A 90 3.08 8.88 -9.46
N THR A 91 4.14 8.53 -10.21
CA THR A 91 5.52 8.59 -9.71
C THR A 91 5.93 9.99 -9.18
N PRO A 92 5.61 11.11 -9.86
CA PRO A 92 5.94 12.45 -9.36
C PRO A 92 5.28 12.76 -8.01
N LEU A 93 4.00 12.41 -7.84
CA LEU A 93 3.26 12.61 -6.59
C LEU A 93 3.89 11.81 -5.44
N LEU A 94 4.19 10.53 -5.67
CA LEU A 94 4.88 9.68 -4.67
C LEU A 94 6.26 10.24 -4.32
N GLY A 95 6.97 10.79 -5.32
CA GLY A 95 8.21 11.52 -5.14
C GLY A 95 8.06 12.70 -4.19
N GLN A 96 7.06 13.57 -4.41
CA GLN A 96 6.77 14.72 -3.56
C GLN A 96 6.42 14.32 -2.12
N LEU A 97 5.53 13.33 -1.95
CA LEU A 97 5.14 12.82 -0.63
C LEU A 97 6.35 12.29 0.16
N SER A 98 7.29 11.62 -0.53
CA SER A 98 8.51 11.11 0.10
C SER A 98 9.40 12.22 0.69
N GLN A 99 9.38 13.44 0.12
CA GLN A 99 10.18 14.56 0.60
C GLN A 99 9.52 15.27 1.78
N VAL A 100 8.20 15.40 1.79
CA VAL A 100 7.45 16.00 2.92
C VAL A 100 7.71 15.21 4.20
N VAL A 101 7.71 13.87 4.10
CA VAL A 101 8.03 13.00 5.24
C VAL A 101 9.45 13.23 5.77
N ARG A 102 10.44 13.44 4.89
CA ARG A 102 11.83 13.71 5.30
C ARG A 102 11.97 15.04 6.07
N THR A 103 11.32 16.09 5.61
CA THR A 103 11.43 17.43 6.23
C THR A 103 10.84 17.50 7.64
N ARG A 104 9.77 16.74 7.93
CA ARG A 104 9.19 16.66 9.29
C ARG A 104 10.13 16.00 10.31
N GLY A 105 11.01 15.10 9.87
CA GLY A 105 12.01 14.46 10.73
C GLY A 105 13.18 15.36 11.13
N LEU A 106 13.40 16.49 10.44
CA LEU A 106 14.52 17.41 10.68
C LEU A 106 14.18 18.58 11.62
N ARG A 107 12.94 18.66 12.12
CA ARG A 107 12.48 19.75 13.03
C ARG A 107 12.34 19.35 14.50
N ALA A 108 12.73 18.13 14.89
CA ALA A 108 12.75 17.70 16.29
C ALA A 108 14.19 17.72 16.81
N GLY A 109 14.70 18.92 17.09
CA GLY A 109 16.07 19.16 17.54
C GLY A 109 16.27 20.64 17.82
N GLY A 110 15.57 21.14 18.85
CA GLY A 110 15.68 22.49 19.39
C GLY A 110 15.25 22.46 20.85
#